data_AF-A0A0Q5CQJ4-F1
#
_entry.id   AF-A0A0Q5CQJ4-F1
#
_cell.length_a   1.000
_cell.length_b   1.000
_cell.length_c   1.000
_cell.angle_alpha   90.00
_cell.angle_beta   90.00
_cell.angle_gamma   90.00
#
_symmetry.space_group_name_H-M   'P 1'
#
loop_
_entity.id
_entity.type
_entity.pdbx_description
1 polymer ?
#
loop_
_entity_poly.entity_id
_entity_poly.type
_entity_poly.pdbx_seq_one_letter_code
_entity_poly.pdbx_strand_id
1 'polypeptide(L)'
;MERSFEIVAQWIEQQDPNRKRPFSEPASADEIEATERRLGLKLPAAVRNLYCLANGQPTGAVGLEGSFVLLSLDGIIDAAAFLNDEFPDGGTI
;
A
#
# COMPACT_ATOMS: atom_id res chain seq x y z
N MET A 1 -6.12 9.50 15.32
CA MET A 1 -4.84 8.77 15.33
C MET A 1 -4.35 8.76 13.88
N GLU A 2 -3.97 9.92 13.34
CA GLU A 2 -3.97 10.18 11.88
C GLU A 2 -2.63 10.68 11.31
N ARG A 3 -1.52 10.64 12.04
CA ARG A 3 -0.25 11.27 11.58
C ARG A 3 1.01 10.40 11.70
N SER A 4 0.89 9.12 12.05
CA SER A 4 2.07 8.33 12.41
C SER A 4 3.03 8.11 11.23
N PHE A 5 2.53 7.86 10.00
CA PHE A 5 3.41 7.66 8.85
C PHE A 5 4.00 8.95 8.27
N GLU A 6 3.26 10.05 8.27
CA GLU A 6 3.82 11.35 7.88
C GLU A 6 4.99 11.76 8.77
N ILE A 7 4.86 11.55 10.09
CA ILE A 7 5.94 11.83 11.05
C ILE A 7 7.17 10.95 10.77
N VAL A 8 6.97 9.65 10.52
CA VAL A 8 8.06 8.73 10.19
C VAL A 8 8.72 9.09 8.85
N ALA A 9 7.92 9.42 7.83
CA ALA A 9 8.42 9.85 6.53
C ALA A 9 9.26 11.13 6.65
N GLN A 10 8.75 12.15 7.34
CA GLN A 10 9.46 13.41 7.59
C GLN A 10 10.75 13.18 8.39
N TRP A 11 10.71 12.33 9.42
CA TRP A 11 11.91 12.00 10.19
C TRP A 11 12.97 11.33 9.30
N ILE A 12 12.59 10.39 8.44
CA ILE A 12 13.52 9.73 7.49
C ILE A 12 14.10 10.74 6.51
N GLU A 13 13.27 11.60 5.91
CA GLU A 13 13.72 12.64 4.97
C GLU A 13 14.70 13.63 5.62
N GLN A 14 14.50 13.98 6.90
CA GLN A 14 15.40 14.85 7.65
C GLN A 14 16.76 14.21 7.93
N GLN A 15 16.80 12.91 8.20
CA GLN A 15 18.04 12.20 8.51
C GLN A 15 18.83 11.81 7.27
N ASP A 16 18.18 11.65 6.11
CA ASP A 16 18.82 11.29 4.86
C ASP A 16 18.12 11.95 3.65
N PRO A 17 18.48 13.21 3.34
CA PRO A 17 17.80 14.01 2.31
C PRO A 17 17.95 13.47 0.88
N ASN A 18 18.96 12.61 0.64
CA ASN A 18 19.20 11.99 -0.66
C ASN A 18 18.48 10.65 -0.81
N ARG A 19 17.85 10.15 0.25
CA ARG A 19 17.12 8.89 0.24
C ARG A 19 15.81 9.05 -0.51
N LYS A 20 15.49 8.04 -1.33
CA LYS A 20 14.15 7.93 -1.92
C LYS A 20 13.12 7.88 -0.80
N ARG A 21 11.97 8.54 -1.01
CA ARG A 21 10.87 8.52 -0.04
C ARG A 21 10.51 7.08 0.34
N PRO A 22 10.33 6.80 1.62
CA PRO A 22 10.03 5.43 2.08
C PRO A 22 8.62 4.97 1.71
N PHE A 23 7.72 5.92 1.45
CA PHE A 23 6.31 5.71 1.13
C PHE A 23 5.91 6.56 -0.09
N SER A 24 4.99 6.03 -0.88
CA SER A 24 4.32 6.78 -1.93
C SER A 24 3.35 7.80 -1.33
N GLU A 25 2.90 8.75 -2.15
CA GLU A 25 1.84 9.69 -1.76
C GLU A 25 0.58 8.95 -1.27
N PRO A 26 -0.17 9.52 -0.31
CA PRO A 26 -1.45 9.00 0.12
C PRO A 26 -2.44 8.78 -1.05
N ALA A 27 -3.27 7.75 -0.95
CA ALA A 27 -4.39 7.58 -1.84
C ALA A 27 -5.55 8.51 -1.45
N SER A 28 -6.22 9.07 -2.46
CA SER A 28 -7.47 9.79 -2.29
C SER A 28 -8.64 8.84 -1.99
N ALA A 29 -9.73 9.39 -1.44
CA ALA A 29 -10.95 8.63 -1.19
C ALA A 29 -11.52 8.00 -2.48
N ASP A 30 -11.45 8.73 -3.59
CA ASP A 30 -11.95 8.28 -4.89
C ASP A 30 -11.13 7.10 -5.44
N GLU A 31 -9.81 7.11 -5.26
CA GLU A 31 -8.93 5.99 -5.66
C GLU A 31 -9.20 4.73 -4.83
N ILE A 32 -9.41 4.89 -3.52
CA ILE A 32 -9.77 3.78 -2.63
C ILE A 32 -11.13 3.20 -3.05
N GLU A 33 -12.13 4.04 -3.31
CA GLU A 33 -13.46 3.59 -3.76
C GLU A 33 -13.44 2.94 -5.14
N ALA A 34 -12.61 3.44 -6.06
CA ALA A 34 -12.40 2.81 -7.36
C ALA A 34 -11.77 1.41 -7.19
N THR A 35 -10.81 1.27 -6.28
CA THR A 35 -10.14 -0.01 -5.99
C THR A 35 -11.10 -1.02 -5.38
N GLU A 36 -11.91 -0.61 -4.39
CA GLU A 36 -12.98 -1.44 -3.82
C GLU A 36 -13.96 -1.96 -4.89
N ARG A 37 -14.37 -1.08 -5.81
CA ARG A 37 -15.25 -1.47 -6.93
C ARG A 37 -14.60 -2.50 -7.84
N ARG A 38 -13.31 -2.34 -8.16
CA ARG A 38 -12.56 -3.28 -9.02
C ARG A 38 -12.37 -4.64 -8.36
N LEU A 39 -12.10 -4.66 -7.05
CA LEU A 39 -11.93 -5.90 -6.28
C LEU A 39 -13.27 -6.55 -5.90
N GLY A 40 -14.41 -5.86 -6.09
CA GLY A 40 -15.73 -6.38 -5.71
C GLY A 40 -15.94 -6.50 -4.19
N LEU A 41 -15.18 -5.76 -3.38
CA LEU A 41 -15.21 -5.84 -1.92
C LEU A 41 -15.10 -4.46 -1.27
N LYS A 42 -15.32 -4.40 0.03
CA LYS A 42 -15.06 -3.21 0.85
C LYS A 42 -13.80 -3.42 1.68
N LEU A 43 -12.88 -2.47 1.61
CA LEU A 43 -11.68 -2.51 2.42
C LEU A 43 -12.08 -2.20 3.88
N PRO A 44 -11.58 -2.96 4.87
CA PRO A 44 -11.78 -2.62 6.27
C PRO A 44 -11.29 -1.20 6.57
N ALA A 45 -11.93 -0.51 7.51
CA ALA A 45 -11.58 0.87 7.85
C ALA A 45 -10.08 1.06 8.18
N ALA A 46 -9.47 0.08 8.86
CA ALA A 46 -8.04 0.10 9.16
C ALA A 46 -7.16 0.08 7.89
N VAL A 47 -7.56 -0.68 6.87
CA VAL A 47 -6.86 -0.77 5.58
C VAL A 47 -7.08 0.51 4.77
N ARG A 48 -8.29 1.06 4.77
CA ARG A 48 -8.55 2.38 4.15
C ARG A 48 -7.67 3.46 4.77
N ASN A 49 -7.61 3.50 6.11
CA ASN A 49 -6.77 4.45 6.83
C ASN A 49 -5.28 4.27 6.50
N LEU A 50 -4.81 3.04 6.29
CA LEU A 50 -3.44 2.78 5.84
C LEU A 50 -3.17 3.42 4.48
N TYR A 51 -4.07 3.25 3.51
CA TYR A 51 -3.92 3.85 2.18
C TYR A 51 -4.11 5.37 2.15
N CYS A 52 -4.89 5.93 3.06
CA CYS A 52 -4.94 7.38 3.30
C CYS A 52 -3.64 7.94 3.92
N LEU A 53 -2.74 7.08 4.39
CA LEU A 53 -1.43 7.50 4.89
C LEU A 53 -0.32 7.28 3.85
N ALA A 54 -0.40 6.20 3.06
CA ALA A 54 0.55 5.89 1.99
C ALA A 54 -0.05 4.93 0.95
N ASN A 55 0.03 5.27 -0.34
CA ASN A 55 -0.33 4.36 -1.43
C ASN A 55 0.81 3.41 -1.81
N GLY A 56 1.26 2.62 -0.84
CA GLY A 56 2.36 1.68 -0.99
C GLY A 56 3.76 2.28 -0.82
N GLN A 57 4.76 1.50 -1.21
CA GLN A 57 6.18 1.90 -1.18
C GLN A 57 6.79 1.85 -2.58
N PRO A 58 7.72 2.76 -2.91
CA PRO A 58 8.38 2.75 -4.20
C PRO A 58 9.31 1.54 -4.34
N THR A 59 9.55 1.12 -5.60
CA THR A 59 10.44 -0.01 -5.90
C THR A 59 11.83 0.18 -5.32
N GLY A 60 12.28 -0.80 -4.54
CA GLY A 60 13.59 -0.77 -3.86
C GLY A 60 13.60 0.03 -2.56
N ALA A 61 12.45 0.47 -2.05
CA ALA A 61 12.33 0.96 -0.68
C ALA A 61 12.63 -0.17 0.33
N VAL A 62 13.09 0.23 1.52
CA VAL A 62 13.15 -0.70 2.64
C VAL A 62 11.73 -1.03 3.07
N GLY A 63 11.41 -2.32 3.17
CA GLY A 63 10.08 -2.78 3.49
C GLY A 63 9.59 -2.26 4.85
N LEU A 64 8.29 -1.95 4.92
CA LEU A 64 7.63 -1.55 6.15
C LEU A 64 7.71 -2.65 7.22
N GLU A 65 7.66 -3.92 6.80
CA GLU A 65 7.79 -5.10 7.65
C GLU A 65 8.97 -5.96 7.16
N GLY A 66 10.18 -5.52 7.46
CA GLY A 66 11.41 -6.21 7.03
C GLY A 66 11.58 -6.16 5.50
N SER A 67 11.55 -7.33 4.85
CA SER A 67 11.67 -7.43 3.38
C SER A 67 10.33 -7.30 2.64
N PHE A 68 9.21 -7.17 3.36
CA PHE A 68 7.89 -7.02 2.74
C PHE A 68 7.55 -5.54 2.55
N VAL A 69 7.07 -5.22 1.36
CA VAL A 69 6.64 -3.87 0.98
C VAL A 69 5.13 -3.77 0.97
N LEU A 70 4.61 -2.61 1.37
CA LEU A 70 3.21 -2.27 1.13
C LEU A 70 3.00 -2.04 -0.37
N LEU A 71 2.15 -2.86 -1.00
CA LEU A 71 1.75 -2.65 -2.39
C LEU A 71 0.93 -1.37 -2.53
N SER A 72 0.97 -0.75 -3.71
CA SER A 72 -0.02 0.28 -4.05
C SER A 72 -1.40 -0.36 -4.25
N LEU A 73 -2.45 0.46 -4.29
CA LEU A 73 -3.81 0.02 -4.63
C LEU A 73 -3.86 -0.69 -5.99
N ASP A 74 -3.18 -0.15 -7.01
CA ASP A 74 -3.05 -0.81 -8.32
C ASP A 74 -2.26 -2.13 -8.20
N GLY A 75 -1.19 -2.15 -7.41
CA GLY A 75 -0.42 -3.36 -7.15
C GLY A 75 -1.23 -4.47 -6.48
N ILE A 76 -2.18 -4.13 -5.60
CA ILE A 76 -3.12 -5.12 -5.05
C ILE A 76 -4.05 -5.65 -6.14
N ILE A 77 -4.56 -4.79 -7.02
CA ILE A 77 -5.44 -5.23 -8.12
C ILE A 77 -4.69 -6.22 -9.02
N ASP A 78 -3.46 -5.88 -9.41
CA ASP A 78 -2.64 -6.74 -10.27
C ASP A 78 -2.30 -8.06 -9.56
N ALA A 79 -1.90 -8.01 -8.29
CA ALA A 79 -1.61 -9.20 -7.50
C ALA A 79 -2.84 -10.10 -7.32
N ALA A 80 -4.01 -9.50 -7.06
CA ALA A 80 -5.26 -10.24 -6.95
C ALA A 80 -5.66 -10.90 -8.28
N ALA A 81 -5.51 -10.17 -9.40
CA ALA A 81 -5.77 -10.72 -10.73
C ALA A 81 -4.86 -11.92 -11.02
N PHE A 82 -3.56 -11.78 -10.78
CA PHE A 82 -2.59 -12.86 -10.94
C PHE A 82 -2.91 -14.07 -10.05
N LEU A 83 -3.15 -13.86 -8.76
CA LEU A 83 -3.42 -14.96 -7.82
C LEU A 83 -4.71 -15.70 -8.16
N ASN A 84 -5.76 -14.99 -8.60
CA ASN A 84 -7.01 -15.63 -8.98
C ASN A 84 -6.92 -16.36 -10.34
N ASP A 85 -6.03 -15.94 -11.24
CA ASP A 85 -5.77 -16.61 -12.51
C ASP A 85 -4.91 -17.87 -12.33
N GLU A 86 -3.84 -17.77 -11.55
CA GLU A 86 -2.92 -18.89 -11.27
C GLU A 86 -3.48 -19.92 -10.28
N PHE A 87 -4.29 -19.46 -9.32
CA PHE A 87 -4.87 -20.29 -8.26
C PHE A 87 -6.39 -20.10 -8.19
N PRO A 88 -7.15 -20.53 -9.22
CA PRO A 88 -8.59 -20.26 -9.31
C PRO A 88 -9.40 -20.91 -8.18
N ASP A 89 -8.93 -22.03 -7.64
CA ASP A 89 -9.54 -22.74 -6.50
C ASP A 89 -8.90 -22.36 -5.15
N GLY A 90 -7.97 -21.40 -5.15
CA GLY A 90 -7.09 -21.06 -4.04
C GLY A 90 -5.88 -21.99 -3.92
N GLY A 91 -4.84 -21.53 -3.21
CA GLY A 91 -3.69 -22.37 -2.85
C GLY A 91 -3.95 -23.10 -1.53
N THR A 92 -3.71 -24.41 -1.49
CA THR A 92 -3.51 -25.12 -0.21
C THR A 92 -2.18 -24.66 0.39
N ILE A 93 -2.25 -23.94 1.51
CA ILE A 93 -1.09 -23.66 2.37
C ILE A 93 -0.78 -24.91 3.20
#